data_AF-A0A537IG65-F1
#
_entry.id   AF-A0A537IG65-F1
#
_cell.length_a   1.000
_cell.length_b   1.000
_cell.length_c   1.000
_cell.angle_alpha   90.00
_cell.angle_beta   90.00
_cell.angle_gamma   90.00
#
_symmetry.space_group_name_H-M   'P 1'
#
loop_
_entity.id
_entity.type
_entity.pdbx_description
1 polymer ?
#
loop_
_entity_poly.entity_id
_entity_poly.type
_entity_poly.pdbx_seq_one_letter_code
_entity_poly.pdbx_strand_id
1 'polypeptide(L)'
;MEALQFILIIISIILGLIALALFLKSRRTDSKLPDGPSPTNDSSLKIQVVAHPFNFSDDPGNPLNDQIVEAVNRMGATGKDAEEKFQNCLERLKPNADKVTVILLKEYTGMPEQQYLDRWSVVQLLIDLKHPSSLPFFDKLLQTPIPPERFSDPSFTSSVGEEVIIRTTAVEGLVRMTKENNDAAAQLLLQHITHENFSVKRACIQGYLEAGGNNARERLEKLLNENDRYILNIKRQDVRNISQPKANRTTPRAKLNDKPGMPPPFS
;
A
#
# COMPACT_ATOMS: atom_id res chain seq x y z
N MET A 1 -2.48 -41.92 29.67
CA MET A 1 -2.04 -40.77 28.86
C MET A 1 -3.09 -40.33 27.85
N GLU A 2 -3.91 -41.21 27.29
CA GLU A 2 -4.89 -40.83 26.25
C GLU A 2 -6.03 -39.91 26.71
N ALA A 3 -6.46 -40.01 27.97
CA ALA A 3 -7.53 -39.16 28.50
C ALA A 3 -7.15 -37.67 28.55
N LEU A 4 -5.87 -37.34 28.78
CA LEU A 4 -5.41 -35.95 28.87
C LEU A 4 -5.35 -35.28 27.48
N GLN A 5 -4.96 -36.05 26.46
CA GLN A 5 -4.88 -35.58 25.08
C GLN A 5 -6.27 -35.30 24.51
N PHE A 6 -7.27 -36.12 24.87
CA PHE A 6 -8.65 -35.90 24.48
C PHE A 6 -9.25 -34.62 25.09
N ILE A 7 -8.92 -34.32 26.36
CA ILE A 7 -9.36 -33.10 27.04
C ILE A 7 -8.75 -31.85 26.38
N LEU A 8 -7.48 -31.88 25.98
CA LEU A 8 -6.82 -30.74 25.32
C LEU A 8 -7.44 -30.44 23.95
N ILE A 9 -7.79 -31.46 23.16
CA ILE A 9 -8.45 -31.28 21.86
C ILE A 9 -9.83 -30.62 22.03
N ILE A 10 -10.60 -31.06 23.02
CA ILE A 10 -11.93 -30.49 23.31
C ILE A 10 -11.80 -29.01 23.71
N ILE A 11 -10.82 -28.67 24.56
CA ILE A 11 -10.58 -27.27 24.98
C ILE A 11 -10.22 -26.39 23.77
N SER A 12 -9.35 -26.85 22.88
CA SER A 12 -8.99 -26.09 21.67
C SER A 12 -10.18 -25.86 20.74
N ILE A 13 -11.07 -26.84 20.57
CA ILE A 13 -12.28 -26.70 19.75
C ILE A 13 -13.23 -25.67 20.39
N ILE A 14 -13.44 -25.73 21.70
CA ILE A 14 -14.32 -24.80 22.42
C ILE A 14 -13.78 -23.36 22.31
N LEU A 15 -12.47 -23.16 22.49
CA LEU A 15 -11.86 -21.83 22.34
C LEU A 15 -11.99 -21.29 20.90
N GLY A 16 -11.81 -22.15 19.89
CA GLY A 16 -12.02 -21.79 18.48
C GLY A 16 -13.46 -21.36 18.18
N LEU A 17 -14.44 -22.07 18.73
CA LEU A 17 -15.86 -21.74 18.57
C LEU A 17 -16.24 -20.43 19.29
N ILE A 18 -15.67 -20.16 20.46
CA ILE A 18 -15.87 -18.90 21.18
C ILE A 18 -15.29 -17.71 20.39
N ALA A 19 -14.06 -17.85 19.87
CA ALA A 19 -13.43 -16.82 19.05
C ALA A 19 -14.23 -16.55 17.76
N LEU A 20 -14.75 -17.60 17.11
CA LEU A 20 -15.59 -17.47 15.92
C LEU A 20 -16.94 -16.79 16.23
N ALA A 21 -17.56 -17.12 17.37
CA ALA A 21 -18.80 -16.48 17.81
C ALA A 21 -18.61 -14.99 18.14
N LEU A 22 -17.48 -14.62 18.76
CA LEU A 22 -17.12 -13.22 19.01
C LEU A 22 -16.84 -12.47 17.70
N PHE A 23 -16.14 -13.09 16.76
CA PHE A 23 -15.87 -12.52 15.44
C PHE A 23 -17.16 -12.29 14.64
N LEU A 24 -18.09 -13.25 14.65
CA LEU A 24 -19.39 -13.12 13.99
C LEU A 24 -20.29 -12.09 14.69
N LYS A 25 -20.24 -11.99 16.02
CA LYS A 25 -20.98 -10.97 16.78
C LYS A 25 -20.45 -9.55 16.47
N SER A 26 -19.15 -9.41 16.24
CA SER A 26 -18.54 -8.15 15.80
C SER A 26 -18.95 -7.73 14.38
N ARG A 27 -19.42 -8.66 13.54
CA ARG A 27 -19.92 -8.36 12.18
C ARG A 27 -21.44 -8.15 12.09
N ARG A 28 -22.21 -8.44 13.15
CA ARG A 28 -23.68 -8.41 13.12
C ARG A 28 -24.33 -7.15 13.70
N THR A 29 -23.57 -6.08 13.89
CA THR A 29 -24.14 -4.74 14.06
C THR A 29 -24.43 -4.16 12.68
N ASP A 30 -25.54 -4.61 12.11
CA ASP A 30 -26.11 -4.10 10.87
C ASP A 30 -26.51 -2.63 11.03
N SER A 31 -25.90 -1.83 10.16
CA SER A 31 -26.35 -0.51 9.76
C SER A 31 -27.73 -0.58 9.12
N LYS A 32 -28.77 -0.15 9.83
CA LYS A 32 -29.83 0.61 9.17
C LYS A 32 -29.17 1.91 8.68
N LEU A 33 -28.92 2.03 7.39
CA LEU A 33 -28.53 3.31 6.79
C LEU A 33 -29.67 4.31 7.04
N PRO A 34 -29.45 5.39 7.80
CA PRO A 34 -30.37 6.52 7.81
C PRO A 34 -30.26 7.23 6.46
N ASP A 35 -31.40 7.68 5.93
CA ASP A 35 -31.43 8.70 4.89
C ASP A 35 -30.55 9.88 5.30
N GLY A 36 -29.83 10.43 4.33
CA GLY A 36 -28.58 11.18 4.49
C GLY A 36 -28.53 12.18 5.65
N PRO A 37 -27.35 12.34 6.30
CA PRO A 37 -27.21 13.21 7.45
C PRO A 37 -27.51 14.66 7.06
N SER A 38 -28.55 15.21 7.71
CA SER A 38 -28.74 16.65 7.79
C SER A 38 -27.50 17.27 8.43
N PRO A 39 -26.91 18.34 7.87
CA PRO A 39 -25.70 18.95 8.41
C PRO A 39 -26.01 19.62 9.75
N THR A 40 -25.84 18.89 10.84
CA THR A 40 -25.81 19.47 12.19
C THR A 40 -24.43 20.11 12.39
N ASN A 41 -24.41 21.36 12.86
CA ASN A 41 -23.22 22.19 13.07
C ASN A 41 -22.20 21.66 14.12
N ASP A 42 -22.35 20.41 14.57
CA ASP A 42 -21.41 19.74 15.46
C ASP A 42 -20.47 18.83 14.64
N SER A 43 -19.54 19.47 13.91
CA SER A 43 -18.53 18.80 13.09
C SER A 43 -17.33 18.31 13.91
N SER A 44 -17.56 17.81 15.13
CA SER A 44 -16.54 17.09 15.87
C SER A 44 -16.43 15.67 15.33
N LEU A 45 -15.68 15.49 14.24
CA LEU A 45 -15.28 14.17 13.74
C LEU A 45 -14.57 13.43 14.87
N LYS A 46 -15.28 12.51 15.54
CA LYS A 46 -14.69 11.62 16.53
C LYS A 46 -13.72 10.69 15.81
N ILE A 47 -12.43 10.91 16.03
CA ILE A 47 -11.37 10.04 15.53
C ILE A 47 -11.54 8.69 16.24
N GLN A 48 -12.03 7.67 15.53
CA GLN A 48 -11.91 6.30 16.00
C GLN A 48 -10.42 5.94 15.93
N VAL A 49 -9.83 5.66 17.09
CA VAL A 49 -8.51 5.04 17.16
C VAL A 49 -8.67 3.62 16.65
N VAL A 50 -8.26 3.37 15.41
CA VAL A 50 -8.21 2.04 14.84
C VAL A 50 -7.02 1.31 15.47
N ALA A 51 -7.18 0.01 15.76
CA ALA A 51 -6.07 -0.81 16.21
C ALA A 51 -4.95 -0.77 15.14
N HIS A 52 -3.72 -0.48 15.56
CA HIS A 52 -2.59 -0.42 14.63
C HIS A 52 -2.00 -1.82 14.38
N PRO A 53 -1.38 -2.07 13.21
CA PRO A 53 -0.84 -3.38 12.84
C PRO A 53 0.49 -3.73 13.53
N PHE A 54 1.10 -2.76 14.23
CA PHE A 54 2.40 -2.94 14.88
C PHE A 54 2.31 -3.78 16.16
N ASN A 55 3.26 -4.70 16.33
CA ASN A 55 3.39 -5.56 17.51
C ASN A 55 4.46 -5.05 18.49
N PHE A 56 5.50 -4.38 17.99
CA PHE A 56 6.62 -3.85 18.78
C PHE A 56 7.24 -4.87 19.76
N SER A 57 7.35 -6.13 19.33
CA SER A 57 7.59 -7.27 20.23
C SER A 57 8.91 -7.21 21.02
N ASP A 58 9.94 -6.57 20.46
CA ASP A 58 11.28 -6.59 21.07
C ASP A 58 11.47 -5.52 22.13
N ASP A 59 10.76 -4.42 22.00
CA ASP A 59 10.86 -3.28 22.91
C ASP A 59 9.50 -2.55 23.00
N PRO A 60 8.50 -3.14 23.68
CA PRO A 60 7.17 -2.54 23.78
C PRO A 60 7.18 -1.18 24.49
N GLY A 61 8.18 -0.91 25.33
CA GLY A 61 8.32 0.34 26.09
C GLY A 61 9.04 1.46 25.35
N ASN A 62 9.40 1.26 24.09
CA ASN A 62 10.13 2.27 23.32
C ASN A 62 9.25 3.51 23.06
N PRO A 63 9.67 4.72 23.46
CA PRO A 63 8.88 5.94 23.26
C PRO A 63 8.68 6.30 21.77
N LEU A 64 9.46 5.73 20.85
CA LEU A 64 9.27 5.92 19.41
C LEU A 64 8.07 5.13 18.87
N ASN A 65 7.63 4.07 19.54
CA ASN A 65 6.51 3.23 19.09
C ASN A 65 5.23 4.05 18.97
N ASP A 66 4.90 4.83 20.00
CA ASP A 66 3.70 5.69 20.00
C ASP A 66 3.76 6.75 18.90
N GLN A 67 4.95 7.29 18.62
CA GLN A 67 5.14 8.29 17.56
C GLN A 67 4.98 7.68 16.16
N ILE A 68 5.46 6.45 15.96
CA ILE A 68 5.27 5.68 14.73
C ILE A 68 3.79 5.39 14.50
N VAL A 69 3.10 4.89 15.52
CA VAL A 69 1.65 4.63 15.49
C VAL A 69 0.88 5.91 15.15
N GLU A 70 1.22 7.02 15.80
CA GLU A 70 0.58 8.30 15.53
C GLU A 70 0.80 8.73 14.07
N ALA A 71 2.03 8.68 13.56
CA ALA A 71 2.33 9.05 12.18
C ALA A 71 1.51 8.22 11.17
N VAL A 72 1.46 6.90 11.36
CA VAL A 72 0.69 5.98 10.48
C VAL A 72 -0.81 6.27 10.56
N ASN A 73 -1.35 6.50 11.75
CA ASN A 73 -2.76 6.89 11.90
C ASN A 73 -3.08 8.24 11.22
N ARG A 74 -2.11 9.16 11.16
CA ARG A 74 -2.27 10.44 10.47
C ARG A 74 -2.17 10.34 8.95
N MET A 75 -1.51 9.32 8.38
CA MET A 75 -1.45 9.13 6.93
C MET A 75 -2.83 8.97 6.28
N GLY A 76 -3.76 8.33 6.99
CA GLY A 76 -5.15 8.14 6.53
C GLY A 76 -6.11 9.25 6.94
N ALA A 77 -5.63 10.34 7.54
CA ALA A 77 -6.49 11.39 8.07
C ALA A 77 -7.12 12.23 6.95
N THR A 78 -8.35 12.69 7.19
CA THR A 78 -9.07 13.60 6.30
C THR A 78 -9.33 14.94 6.98
N GLY A 79 -9.40 16.04 6.21
CA GLY A 79 -9.69 17.38 6.72
C GLY A 79 -8.65 18.41 6.27
N LYS A 80 -8.93 19.70 6.53
CA LYS A 80 -8.07 20.80 6.08
C LYS A 80 -6.65 20.74 6.68
N ASP A 81 -6.53 20.19 7.89
CA ASP A 81 -5.26 20.14 8.64
C ASP A 81 -4.63 18.74 8.64
N ALA A 82 -5.13 17.80 7.84
CA ALA A 82 -4.67 16.40 7.87
C ALA A 82 -3.18 16.30 7.49
N GLU A 83 -2.79 16.96 6.40
CA GLU A 83 -1.42 16.99 5.92
C GLU A 83 -0.47 17.66 6.93
N GLU A 84 -0.84 18.83 7.47
CA GLU A 84 -0.04 19.53 8.47
C GLU A 84 0.21 18.66 9.71
N LYS A 85 -0.82 17.97 10.20
CA LYS A 85 -0.70 17.06 11.34
C LYS A 85 0.21 15.88 11.04
N PHE A 86 0.14 15.32 9.83
CA PHE A 86 1.04 14.25 9.41
C PHE A 86 2.50 14.74 9.35
N GLN A 87 2.75 15.89 8.72
CA GLN A 87 4.09 16.49 8.65
C GLN A 87 4.67 16.78 10.05
N ASN A 88 3.85 17.28 10.98
CA ASN A 88 4.27 17.46 12.38
C ASN A 88 4.64 16.15 13.10
N CYS A 89 4.03 15.02 12.72
CA CYS A 89 4.46 13.71 13.23
C CYS A 89 5.80 13.30 12.62
N LEU A 90 5.97 13.51 11.31
CA LEU A 90 7.20 13.17 10.61
C LEU A 90 8.40 13.98 11.14
N GLU A 91 8.24 15.28 11.39
CA GLU A 91 9.30 16.13 11.96
C GLU A 91 9.76 15.65 13.35
N ARG A 92 8.87 15.04 14.15
CA ARG A 92 9.24 14.44 15.44
C ARG A 92 10.04 13.15 15.29
N LEU A 93 9.79 12.38 14.23
CA LEU A 93 10.49 11.12 13.95
C LEU A 93 11.88 11.34 13.32
N LYS A 94 12.05 12.39 12.50
CA LYS A 94 13.30 12.67 11.74
C LYS A 94 14.59 12.67 12.58
N PRO A 95 14.65 13.26 13.79
CA PRO A 95 15.85 13.22 14.63
C PRO A 95 16.31 11.80 15.03
N ASN A 96 15.42 10.81 14.95
CA ASN A 96 15.71 9.40 15.25
C ASN A 96 15.44 8.50 14.03
N ALA A 97 15.55 9.04 12.81
CA ALA A 97 15.17 8.32 11.59
C ALA A 97 15.93 7.00 11.40
N ASP A 98 17.18 6.91 11.86
CA ASP A 98 17.98 5.69 11.88
C ASP A 98 17.31 4.57 12.70
N LYS A 99 16.94 4.87 13.95
CA LYS A 99 16.27 3.94 14.87
C LYS A 99 14.86 3.61 14.40
N VAL A 100 14.10 4.63 13.99
CA VAL A 100 12.73 4.46 13.47
C VAL A 100 12.75 3.55 12.25
N THR A 101 13.71 3.71 11.34
CA THR A 101 13.87 2.82 10.19
C THR A 101 14.07 1.38 10.63
N VAL A 102 14.96 1.11 11.60
CA VAL A 102 15.19 -0.26 12.11
C VAL A 102 13.91 -0.87 12.68
N ILE A 103 13.15 -0.12 13.47
CA ILE A 103 11.87 -0.56 14.03
C ILE A 103 10.88 -0.91 12.91
N LEU A 104 10.71 -0.01 11.93
CA LEU A 104 9.78 -0.20 10.81
C LEU A 104 10.14 -1.42 9.95
N LEU A 105 11.42 -1.62 9.64
CA LEU A 105 11.88 -2.77 8.87
C LEU A 105 11.59 -4.09 9.57
N LYS A 106 11.73 -4.10 10.90
CA LYS A 106 11.42 -5.26 11.71
C LYS A 106 9.92 -5.54 11.75
N GLU A 107 9.12 -4.52 12.00
CA GLU A 107 7.66 -4.65 11.99
C GLU A 107 7.15 -5.15 10.63
N TYR A 108 7.64 -4.59 9.53
CA TYR A 108 7.30 -5.06 8.18
C TYR A 108 7.58 -6.55 7.98
N THR A 109 8.74 -7.03 8.47
CA THR A 109 9.14 -8.44 8.33
C THR A 109 8.21 -9.39 9.10
N GLY A 110 7.60 -8.91 10.18
CA GLY A 110 6.63 -9.67 10.97
C GLY A 110 5.19 -9.60 10.48
N MET A 111 4.87 -8.71 9.53
CA MET A 111 3.51 -8.53 9.04
C MET A 111 3.06 -9.68 8.13
N PRO A 112 1.84 -10.21 8.32
CA PRO A 112 1.22 -11.11 7.36
C PRO A 112 1.13 -10.48 5.97
N GLU A 113 1.36 -11.29 4.93
CA GLU A 113 1.32 -10.82 3.54
C GLU A 113 -0.01 -10.15 3.17
N GLN A 114 -1.12 -10.66 3.72
CA GLN A 114 -2.49 -10.18 3.49
C GLN A 114 -2.77 -8.77 4.02
N GLN A 115 -1.91 -8.23 4.90
CA GLN A 115 -2.07 -6.89 5.47
C GLN A 115 -1.51 -5.82 4.53
N TYR A 116 -2.03 -5.76 3.30
CA TYR A 116 -1.47 -4.91 2.24
C TYR A 116 -1.46 -3.42 2.62
N LEU A 117 -2.55 -2.92 3.20
CA LEU A 117 -2.66 -1.52 3.62
C LEU A 117 -1.62 -1.17 4.71
N ASP A 118 -1.45 -2.07 5.68
CA ASP A 118 -0.50 -1.89 6.78
C ASP A 118 0.94 -1.92 6.26
N ARG A 119 1.26 -2.91 5.42
CA ARG A 119 2.56 -3.02 4.74
C ARG A 119 2.84 -1.79 3.87
N TRP A 120 1.85 -1.31 3.13
CA TRP A 120 1.95 -0.08 2.35
C TRP A 120 2.26 1.13 3.24
N SER A 121 1.57 1.27 4.38
CA SER A 121 1.80 2.39 5.31
C SER A 121 3.22 2.44 5.87
N VAL A 122 3.82 1.27 6.14
CA VAL A 122 5.21 1.16 6.57
C VAL A 122 6.17 1.58 5.46
N VAL A 123 5.94 1.10 4.23
CA VAL A 123 6.73 1.50 3.05
C VAL A 123 6.62 3.02 2.84
N GLN A 124 5.42 3.58 2.92
CA GLN A 124 5.20 5.01 2.80
C GLN A 124 5.96 5.80 3.89
N LEU A 125 5.96 5.33 5.14
CA LEU A 125 6.67 6.02 6.22
C LEU A 125 8.19 5.98 6.00
N LEU A 126 8.73 4.85 5.57
CA LEU A 126 10.15 4.72 5.21
C LEU A 126 10.55 5.71 4.10
N ILE A 127 9.67 5.88 3.11
CA ILE A 127 9.86 6.83 2.02
C ILE A 127 9.87 8.27 2.52
N ASP A 128 8.95 8.62 3.42
CA ASP A 128 8.87 9.99 3.92
C ASP A 128 10.00 10.33 4.90
N LEU A 129 10.56 9.34 5.60
CA LEU A 129 11.77 9.47 6.40
C LEU A 129 13.05 9.61 5.56
N LYS A 130 13.06 9.08 4.33
CA LYS A 130 14.17 9.16 3.37
C LYS A 130 15.53 8.70 3.90
N HIS A 131 15.55 7.85 4.92
CA HIS A 131 16.80 7.46 5.56
C HIS A 131 17.56 6.42 4.70
N PRO A 132 18.86 6.60 4.37
CA PRO A 132 19.59 5.69 3.47
C PRO A 132 19.63 4.22 3.90
N SER A 133 19.47 3.92 5.18
CA SER A 133 19.40 2.52 5.67
C SER A 133 18.15 1.76 5.19
N SER A 134 17.17 2.42 4.57
CA SER A 134 16.01 1.79 3.93
C SER A 134 16.32 1.19 2.55
N LEU A 135 17.44 1.58 1.91
CA LEU A 135 17.76 1.13 0.55
C LEU A 135 17.88 -0.40 0.41
N PRO A 136 18.57 -1.14 1.31
CA PRO A 136 18.62 -2.60 1.22
C PRO A 136 17.25 -3.25 1.33
N PHE A 137 16.33 -2.64 2.08
CA PHE A 137 14.95 -3.12 2.17
C PHE A 137 14.19 -2.90 0.87
N PHE A 138 14.27 -1.71 0.27
CA PHE A 138 13.62 -1.47 -1.03
C PHE A 138 14.16 -2.40 -2.11
N ASP A 139 15.48 -2.66 -2.14
CA ASP A 139 16.06 -3.64 -3.07
C ASP A 139 15.47 -5.04 -2.85
N LYS A 140 15.48 -5.53 -1.60
CA LYS A 140 14.90 -6.84 -1.26
C LYS A 140 13.40 -6.93 -1.61
N LEU A 141 12.64 -5.87 -1.34
CA LEU A 141 11.22 -5.78 -1.64
C LEU A 141 10.96 -5.91 -3.15
N LEU A 142 11.78 -5.26 -3.98
CA LEU A 142 11.69 -5.35 -5.44
C LEU A 142 12.20 -6.69 -5.99
N GLN A 143 13.16 -7.34 -5.35
CA GLN A 143 13.68 -8.66 -5.77
C GLN A 143 12.77 -9.83 -5.42
N THR A 144 11.97 -9.71 -4.35
CA THR A 144 11.07 -10.80 -3.93
C THR A 144 10.07 -11.09 -5.07
N PRO A 145 9.67 -12.31 -5.39
CA PRO A 145 8.62 -12.55 -6.39
C PRO A 145 7.28 -11.95 -5.95
N ILE A 146 6.44 -11.49 -6.89
CA ILE A 146 5.07 -11.09 -6.55
C ILE A 146 4.23 -12.36 -6.29
N PRO A 147 3.56 -12.48 -5.12
CA PRO A 147 2.69 -13.61 -4.82
C PRO A 147 1.58 -13.80 -5.88
N PRO A 148 1.15 -15.05 -6.15
CA PRO A 148 0.07 -15.31 -7.09
C PRO A 148 -1.26 -14.69 -6.63
N GLU A 149 -2.18 -14.49 -7.58
CA GLU A 149 -3.53 -14.01 -7.29
C GLU A 149 -4.25 -14.95 -6.32
N ARG A 150 -4.81 -14.37 -5.26
CA ARG A 150 -5.50 -15.11 -4.19
C ARG A 150 -7.01 -15.12 -4.38
N PHE A 151 -7.54 -14.13 -5.08
CA PHE A 151 -8.98 -13.99 -5.27
C PHE A 151 -9.36 -14.33 -6.72
N SER A 152 -10.23 -15.33 -6.88
CA SER A 152 -10.78 -15.69 -8.19
C SER A 152 -11.93 -14.78 -8.62
N ASP A 153 -12.57 -14.11 -7.66
CA ASP A 153 -13.73 -13.25 -7.90
C ASP A 153 -13.27 -11.81 -8.27
N PRO A 154 -13.62 -11.33 -9.48
CA PRO A 154 -13.24 -9.99 -9.96
C PRO A 154 -13.79 -8.82 -9.14
N SER A 155 -14.76 -9.04 -8.25
CA SER A 155 -15.31 -8.00 -7.39
C SER A 155 -14.39 -7.64 -6.21
N PHE A 156 -13.45 -8.51 -5.87
CA PHE A 156 -12.42 -8.22 -4.87
C PHE A 156 -11.24 -7.47 -5.48
N THR A 157 -10.55 -6.70 -4.65
CA THR A 157 -9.29 -6.08 -5.05
C THR A 157 -8.23 -7.17 -5.29
N SER A 158 -7.58 -7.12 -6.44
CA SER A 158 -6.53 -8.07 -6.83
C SER A 158 -5.38 -8.07 -5.82
N SER A 159 -5.02 -9.24 -5.30
CA SER A 159 -3.87 -9.34 -4.38
C SER A 159 -2.55 -9.02 -5.08
N VAL A 160 -2.45 -9.38 -6.37
CA VAL A 160 -1.31 -8.99 -7.22
C VAL A 160 -1.27 -7.48 -7.39
N GLY A 161 -2.43 -6.85 -7.60
CA GLY A 161 -2.56 -5.40 -7.71
C GLY A 161 -2.07 -4.67 -6.46
N GLU A 162 -2.48 -5.13 -5.28
CA GLU A 162 -2.04 -4.59 -3.99
C GLU A 162 -0.51 -4.69 -3.80
N GLU A 163 0.10 -5.83 -4.13
CA GLU A 163 1.56 -6.00 -4.07
C GLU A 163 2.31 -5.11 -5.07
N VAL A 164 1.75 -4.94 -6.28
CA VAL A 164 2.30 -4.02 -7.28
C VAL A 164 2.22 -2.58 -6.79
N ILE A 165 1.16 -2.18 -6.08
CA ILE A 165 1.05 -0.86 -5.46
C ILE A 165 2.19 -0.66 -4.46
N ILE A 166 2.38 -1.59 -3.52
CA ILE A 166 3.47 -1.51 -2.51
C ILE A 166 4.85 -1.34 -3.18
N ARG A 167 5.12 -2.11 -4.23
CA ARG A 167 6.42 -2.05 -4.95
C ARG A 167 6.60 -0.78 -5.75
N THR A 168 5.57 -0.34 -6.46
CA THR A 168 5.64 0.92 -7.21
C THR A 168 5.77 2.11 -6.27
N THR A 169 5.15 2.07 -5.08
CA THR A 169 5.40 3.03 -4.00
C THR A 169 6.86 3.00 -3.55
N ALA A 170 7.47 1.83 -3.33
CA ALA A 170 8.91 1.76 -3.02
C ALA A 170 9.80 2.38 -4.12
N VAL A 171 9.44 2.18 -5.39
CA VAL A 171 10.11 2.84 -6.52
C VAL A 171 9.97 4.37 -6.45
N GLU A 172 8.80 4.91 -6.10
CA GLU A 172 8.64 6.36 -5.87
C GLU A 172 9.58 6.87 -4.77
N GLY A 173 9.80 6.07 -3.73
CA GLY A 173 10.82 6.30 -2.71
C GLY A 173 12.21 6.48 -3.28
N LEU A 174 12.66 5.50 -4.08
CA LEU A 174 13.96 5.53 -4.74
C LEU A 174 14.09 6.75 -5.68
N VAL A 175 13.02 7.14 -6.37
CA VAL A 175 13.00 8.35 -7.22
C VAL A 175 13.21 9.61 -6.38
N ARG A 176 12.50 9.76 -5.25
CA ARG A 176 12.65 10.91 -4.34
C ARG A 176 14.08 10.99 -3.81
N MET A 177 14.65 9.88 -3.36
CA MET A 177 16.03 9.84 -2.86
C MET A 177 17.05 10.13 -3.97
N THR A 178 16.81 9.67 -5.20
CA THR A 178 17.67 9.97 -6.35
C THR A 178 17.69 11.47 -6.65
N LYS A 179 16.53 12.16 -6.57
CA LYS A 179 16.46 13.63 -6.73
C LYS A 179 17.22 14.40 -5.66
N GLU A 180 17.47 13.77 -4.51
CA GLU A 180 18.30 14.31 -3.42
C GLU A 180 19.78 13.91 -3.57
N ASN A 181 20.19 13.50 -4.77
CA ASN A 181 21.55 13.07 -5.13
C ASN A 181 22.01 11.80 -4.39
N ASN A 182 21.09 10.90 -4.06
CA ASN A 182 21.44 9.57 -3.56
C ASN A 182 21.78 8.62 -4.72
N ASP A 183 23.06 8.52 -5.05
CA ASP A 183 23.54 7.66 -6.15
C ASP A 183 23.18 6.18 -5.94
N ALA A 184 23.15 5.69 -4.70
CA ALA A 184 22.77 4.31 -4.42
C ALA A 184 21.30 4.03 -4.79
N ALA A 185 20.39 4.98 -4.51
CA ALA A 185 19.01 4.90 -4.96
C ALA A 185 18.89 4.91 -6.50
N ALA A 186 19.71 5.74 -7.17
CA ALA A 186 19.77 5.80 -8.63
C ALA A 186 20.21 4.46 -9.24
N GLN A 187 21.20 3.80 -8.62
CA GLN A 187 21.67 2.49 -9.05
C GLN A 187 20.61 1.41 -8.83
N LEU A 188 19.85 1.45 -7.73
CA LEU A 188 18.74 0.52 -7.53
C LEU A 188 17.64 0.68 -8.59
N LEU A 189 17.30 1.91 -8.98
CA LEU A 189 16.37 2.13 -10.10
C LEU A 189 16.86 1.46 -11.39
N LEU A 190 18.16 1.58 -11.70
CA LEU A 190 18.79 0.96 -12.86
C LEU A 190 18.85 -0.58 -12.76
N GLN A 191 19.12 -1.11 -11.57
CA GLN A 191 19.14 -2.56 -11.32
C GLN A 191 17.78 -3.20 -11.64
N HIS A 192 16.69 -2.49 -11.37
CA HIS A 192 15.32 -2.99 -11.51
C HIS A 192 14.64 -2.65 -12.84
N ILE A 193 15.37 -2.14 -13.85
CA ILE A 193 14.78 -1.87 -15.20
C ILE A 193 14.46 -3.14 -16.01
N THR A 194 14.86 -4.31 -15.52
CA THR A 194 14.57 -5.62 -16.13
C THR A 194 13.55 -6.43 -15.34
N HIS A 195 12.90 -5.82 -14.34
CA HIS A 195 11.95 -6.48 -13.44
C HIS A 195 10.85 -7.24 -14.22
N GLU A 196 10.46 -8.43 -13.73
CA GLU A 196 9.50 -9.32 -14.39
C GLU A 196 8.11 -8.68 -14.56
N ASN A 197 7.64 -7.99 -13.52
CA ASN A 197 6.39 -7.26 -13.55
C ASN A 197 6.53 -5.95 -14.33
N PHE A 198 5.73 -5.80 -15.40
CA PHE A 198 5.76 -4.63 -16.28
C PHE A 198 5.52 -3.30 -15.55
N SER A 199 4.62 -3.24 -14.57
CA SER A 199 4.31 -2.00 -13.84
C SER A 199 5.50 -1.52 -13.02
N VAL A 200 6.17 -2.44 -12.32
CA VAL A 200 7.39 -2.14 -11.55
C VAL A 200 8.53 -1.74 -12.49
N LYS A 201 8.75 -2.53 -13.56
CA LYS A 201 9.76 -2.23 -14.60
C LYS A 201 9.59 -0.81 -15.17
N ARG A 202 8.36 -0.49 -15.59
CA ARG A 202 8.00 0.83 -16.12
C ARG A 202 8.24 1.92 -15.09
N ALA A 203 7.85 1.71 -13.83
CA ALA A 203 8.07 2.67 -12.76
C ALA A 203 9.58 2.96 -12.56
N CYS A 204 10.44 1.94 -12.56
CA CYS A 204 11.89 2.10 -12.45
C CYS A 204 12.48 2.91 -13.61
N ILE A 205 12.11 2.57 -14.85
CA ILE A 205 12.59 3.25 -16.06
C ILE A 205 12.15 4.73 -16.07
N GLN A 206 10.87 4.98 -15.83
CA GLN A 206 10.32 6.34 -15.83
C GLN A 206 10.85 7.16 -14.65
N GLY A 207 10.96 6.54 -13.48
CA GLY A 207 11.56 7.15 -12.31
C GLY A 207 13.02 7.55 -12.53
N TYR A 208 13.81 6.70 -13.17
CA TYR A 208 15.19 7.03 -13.53
C TYR A 208 15.27 8.13 -14.60
N LEU A 209 14.38 8.14 -15.60
CA LEU A 209 14.29 9.25 -16.56
C LEU A 209 13.98 10.59 -15.87
N GLU A 210 13.13 10.56 -14.84
CA GLU A 210 12.72 11.76 -14.11
C GLU A 210 13.82 12.28 -13.17
N ALA A 211 14.57 11.39 -12.51
CA ALA A 211 15.51 11.76 -11.44
C ALA A 211 17.00 11.62 -11.80
N GLY A 212 17.34 10.86 -12.84
CA GLY A 212 18.73 10.48 -13.18
C GLY A 212 19.56 11.55 -13.91
N GLY A 213 19.03 12.77 -14.07
CA GLY A 213 19.72 13.90 -14.70
C GLY A 213 19.78 13.85 -16.24
N ASN A 214 20.60 14.73 -16.82
CA ASN A 214 20.60 15.02 -18.27
C ASN A 214 20.95 13.81 -19.16
N ASN A 215 21.75 12.86 -18.64
CA ASN A 215 22.19 11.68 -19.39
C ASN A 215 21.34 10.44 -19.12
N ALA A 216 20.24 10.56 -18.36
CA ALA A 216 19.42 9.43 -17.94
C ALA A 216 18.88 8.63 -19.14
N ARG A 217 18.42 9.35 -20.17
CA ARG A 217 17.87 8.73 -21.40
C ARG A 217 18.93 7.94 -22.15
N GLU A 218 20.08 8.55 -22.45
CA GLU A 218 21.17 7.89 -23.18
C GLU A 218 21.65 6.64 -22.44
N ARG A 219 21.74 6.71 -21.10
CA ARG A 219 22.11 5.56 -20.27
C ARG A 219 21.09 4.43 -20.36
N LEU A 220 19.79 4.74 -20.30
CA LEU A 220 18.75 3.73 -20.44
C LEU A 220 18.69 3.12 -21.86
N GLU A 221 18.92 3.91 -22.92
CA GLU A 221 18.97 3.40 -24.30
C GLU A 221 20.08 2.34 -24.51
N LYS A 222 21.19 2.48 -23.77
CA LYS A 222 22.30 1.50 -23.76
C LYS A 222 21.99 0.24 -22.94
N LEU A 223 21.19 0.35 -21.87
CA LEU A 223 20.94 -0.75 -20.94
C LEU A 223 19.67 -1.55 -21.27
N LEU A 224 18.65 -0.91 -21.86
CA LEU A 224 17.39 -1.56 -22.20
C LEU A 224 17.52 -2.44 -23.44
N ASN A 225 16.91 -3.62 -23.36
CA ASN A 225 16.67 -4.46 -24.52
C ASN A 225 15.74 -3.76 -25.52
N GLU A 226 15.76 -4.20 -26.77
CA GLU A 226 14.96 -3.58 -27.84
C GLU A 226 13.45 -3.58 -27.53
N ASN A 227 12.94 -4.66 -26.93
CA ASN A 227 11.54 -4.83 -26.59
C ASN A 227 11.05 -3.86 -25.52
N ASP A 228 11.91 -3.35 -24.65
CA ASP A 228 11.55 -2.43 -23.56
C ASP A 228 11.80 -0.96 -23.92
N ARG A 229 12.47 -0.65 -25.05
CA ARG A 229 12.79 0.74 -25.46
C ARG A 229 11.56 1.62 -25.68
N TYR A 230 10.41 1.04 -26.03
CA TYR A 230 9.17 1.82 -26.17
C TYR A 230 8.75 2.49 -24.85
N ILE A 231 9.15 1.94 -23.70
CA ILE A 231 8.83 2.48 -22.38
C ILE A 231 9.39 3.90 -22.23
N LEU A 232 10.54 4.21 -22.87
CA LEU A 232 11.17 5.54 -22.86
C LEU A 232 10.31 6.64 -23.50
N ASN A 233 9.29 6.24 -24.26
CA ASN A 233 8.42 7.15 -25.00
C ASN A 233 7.01 7.24 -24.39
N ILE A 234 6.73 6.51 -23.31
CA ILE A 234 5.47 6.61 -22.57
C ILE A 234 5.44 7.97 -21.86
N LYS A 235 4.49 8.82 -22.20
CA LYS A 235 4.29 10.12 -21.56
C LYS A 235 3.18 10.03 -20.52
N ARG A 236 3.42 10.59 -19.32
CA ARG A 236 2.35 10.85 -18.36
C ARG A 236 1.52 12.02 -18.88
N GLN A 237 0.26 11.77 -19.20
CA GLN A 237 -0.70 12.84 -19.48
C GLN A 237 -1.37 13.27 -18.17
N ASP A 238 -1.49 14.57 -17.96
CA ASP A 238 -2.29 15.09 -16.86
C ASP A 238 -3.76 14.75 -17.13
N VAL A 239 -4.40 14.03 -16.21
CA VAL A 239 -5.79 13.59 -16.33
C VAL A 239 -6.77 14.75 -16.51
N ARG A 240 -6.41 15.95 -16.02
CA ARG A 240 -7.21 17.18 -16.18
C ARG A 240 -7.21 17.69 -17.63
N ASN A 241 -6.21 17.29 -18.42
CA ASN A 241 -6.04 17.71 -19.81
C ASN A 241 -6.57 16.66 -20.81
N ILE A 242 -7.05 15.51 -20.33
CA ILE A 242 -7.63 14.47 -21.18
C ILE A 242 -9.13 14.70 -21.26
N SER A 243 -9.69 14.68 -22.48
CA SER A 243 -11.13 14.74 -22.70
C SER A 243 -11.79 13.56 -22.00
N GLN A 244 -12.49 13.83 -20.91
CA GLN A 244 -13.24 12.81 -20.19
C GLN A 244 -14.46 12.43 -21.03
N PRO A 245 -14.74 11.13 -21.21
CA PRO A 245 -15.97 10.72 -21.88
C PRO A 245 -17.14 11.35 -21.13
N LYS A 246 -17.95 12.14 -21.86
CA LYS A 246 -19.17 12.71 -21.28
C LYS A 246 -20.04 11.54 -20.86
N ALA A 247 -20.25 11.38 -19.56
CA ALA A 247 -21.18 10.39 -19.05
C ALA A 247 -22.57 10.74 -19.59
N ASN A 248 -22.99 10.09 -20.67
CA ASN A 248 -24.38 10.10 -21.08
C ASN A 248 -25.15 9.37 -19.96
N ARG A 249 -25.67 10.14 -19.00
CA ARG A 249 -26.48 9.67 -17.85
C ARG A 249 -27.77 8.93 -18.27
N THR A 250 -27.97 8.65 -19.55
CA THR A 250 -29.23 8.23 -20.18
C THR A 250 -29.13 6.92 -20.97
N THR A 251 -28.19 6.02 -20.67
CA THR A 251 -28.49 4.59 -20.90
C THR A 251 -29.06 4.00 -19.62
N PRO A 252 -30.39 3.87 -19.50
CA PRO A 252 -30.98 3.01 -18.49
C PRO A 252 -30.28 1.65 -18.57
N ARG A 253 -29.76 1.18 -17.43
CA ARG A 253 -29.21 -0.18 -17.26
C ARG A 253 -30.14 -1.27 -17.78
N ALA A 254 -31.44 -0.96 -17.92
CA ALA A 254 -32.49 -1.81 -18.44
C ALA A 254 -32.31 -2.35 -19.87
N LYS A 255 -31.49 -1.74 -20.74
CA LYS A 255 -31.34 -2.22 -22.14
C LYS A 255 -30.13 -3.14 -22.41
N LEU A 256 -29.36 -3.49 -21.38
CA LEU A 256 -28.25 -4.46 -21.54
C LEU A 256 -28.73 -5.92 -21.57
N ASN A 257 -29.94 -6.20 -21.07
CA ASN A 257 -30.51 -7.56 -21.06
C ASN A 257 -31.20 -7.97 -22.39
N ASP A 258 -31.43 -7.03 -23.31
CA ASP A 258 -32.15 -7.29 -24.57
C ASP A 258 -31.22 -7.53 -25.76
N LYS A 259 -29.89 -7.59 -25.58
CA LYS A 259 -28.99 -7.98 -26.67
C LYS A 259 -28.89 -9.51 -26.73
N PRO A 260 -29.48 -10.17 -27.74
CA PRO A 260 -29.33 -11.60 -27.91
C PRO A 260 -27.84 -11.94 -28.06
N GLY A 261 -27.35 -12.84 -27.19
CA GLY A 261 -25.97 -13.32 -27.21
C GLY A 261 -25.04 -12.75 -26.14
N MET A 262 -25.49 -11.84 -25.26
CA MET A 262 -24.69 -11.51 -24.07
C MET A 262 -24.96 -12.50 -22.92
N PRO A 263 -23.91 -13.04 -22.27
CA PRO A 263 -24.09 -13.89 -21.10
C PRO A 263 -24.79 -13.11 -19.98
N PRO A 264 -25.65 -13.77 -19.17
CA PRO A 264 -26.34 -13.10 -18.08
C PRO A 264 -25.33 -12.48 -17.11
N PRO A 265 -25.64 -11.31 -16.50
CA PRO A 265 -24.77 -10.70 -15.52
C PRO A 265 -24.56 -11.69 -14.35
N PHE A 266 -23.31 -11.77 -13.86
CA PHE A 266 -22.93 -12.65 -12.76
C PHE A 266 -23.88 -12.45 -11.56
N SER A 267 -24.61 -13.49 -11.21
CA SER A 267 -25.55 -13.56 -10.09
C SER A 267 -24.86 -13.97 -8.80
#